data_AF-J9RUJ8-F1
#
_entry.id   AF-J9RUJ8-F1
#
_cell.length_a   1.000
_cell.length_b   1.000
_cell.length_c   1.000
_cell.angle_alpha   90.00
_cell.angle_beta   90.00
_cell.angle_gamma   90.00
#
_symmetry.space_group_name_H-M   'P 1'
#
loop_
_entity.id
_entity.type
_entity.pdbx_description
1 polymer ?
#
loop_
_entity_poly.entity_id
_entity_poly.type
_entity_poly.pdbx_seq_one_letter_code
_entity_poly.pdbx_strand_id
1 'polypeptide(L)'
;MTDTIGGVDAPVAGPVQTGQEHDVTTADAVRELSKAEQALVSDLVRSSRAQGVALTGPDGLLKALTKSVLEAALDEEMTEHLGYDKHDVAGRNTGNSRNGTRTKRVLTDACGQVPIEVPRDRNATFDPVIVGKSKRRVTDVDRVVLSLYAKGLTTGEISAHFADVYGVNGG
;
A
#
# COMPACT_ATOMS: atom_id res chain seq x y z
N MET A 1 71.08 11.47 15.07
CA MET A 1 70.22 12.67 15.13
C MET A 1 69.01 12.33 14.26
N THR A 2 67.83 11.99 14.75
CA THR A 2 67.08 12.14 16.02
C THR A 2 66.06 10.96 16.00
N ASP A 3 65.85 10.21 17.08
CA ASP A 3 64.72 10.36 18.04
C ASP A 3 63.34 10.54 17.36
N THR A 4 62.21 9.92 17.72
CA THR A 4 61.81 9.04 18.83
C THR A 4 60.29 8.76 18.66
N ILE A 5 59.84 7.54 19.01
CA ILE A 5 58.52 7.11 19.56
C ILE A 5 57.22 7.30 18.75
N GLY A 6 56.41 6.23 18.72
CA GLY A 6 54.95 6.34 18.57
C GLY A 6 54.23 5.03 18.28
N GLY A 7 54.27 4.06 19.20
CA GLY A 7 53.41 2.89 19.13
C GLY A 7 51.95 3.24 19.37
N VAL A 8 51.07 2.64 18.57
CA VAL A 8 49.67 2.39 18.94
C VAL A 8 49.35 0.94 18.59
N ASP A 9 49.16 0.13 19.62
CA ASP A 9 48.48 -1.16 19.52
C ASP A 9 47.06 -0.92 19.01
N ALA A 10 46.67 -1.65 17.97
CA ALA A 10 45.27 -1.97 17.70
C ALA A 10 45.17 -3.50 17.59
N PRO A 11 44.66 -4.19 18.63
CA PRO A 11 44.50 -5.63 18.58
C PRO A 11 43.18 -6.02 17.89
N VAL A 12 43.24 -7.19 17.27
CA VAL A 12 42.17 -8.16 17.10
C VAL A 12 41.03 -7.80 16.13
N ALA A 13 41.12 -8.43 14.96
CA ALA A 13 39.98 -8.80 14.15
C ALA A 13 39.04 -9.68 14.99
N GLY A 14 37.95 -9.10 15.47
CA GLY A 14 36.78 -9.86 15.92
C GLY A 14 36.01 -10.39 14.70
N PRO A 15 35.38 -11.57 14.78
CA PRO A 15 34.54 -12.05 13.71
C PRO A 15 33.35 -11.11 13.56
N VAL A 16 33.18 -10.53 12.37
CA VAL A 16 31.95 -9.86 11.96
C VAL A 16 30.89 -10.95 11.84
N GLN A 17 30.16 -11.19 12.93
CA GLN A 17 28.83 -11.77 12.85
C GLN A 17 27.83 -10.64 12.75
N THR A 18 26.85 -10.86 11.87
CA THR A 18 25.51 -10.25 11.81
C THR A 18 25.29 -9.34 10.60
N GLY A 19 24.94 -10.00 9.52
CA GLY A 19 23.93 -9.52 8.58
C GLY A 19 23.27 -10.79 8.08
N GLN A 20 22.22 -11.25 8.77
CA GLN A 20 21.41 -12.35 8.27
C GLN A 20 20.96 -11.95 6.87
N GLU A 21 21.45 -12.68 5.88
CA GLU A 21 20.91 -12.68 4.54
C GLU A 21 19.44 -13.05 4.69
N HIS A 22 18.56 -12.05 4.60
CA HIS A 22 17.15 -12.31 4.41
C HIS A 22 17.02 -12.83 2.97
N ASP A 23 17.20 -14.13 2.84
CA ASP A 23 16.70 -14.94 1.74
C ASP A 23 15.19 -14.71 1.67
N VAL A 24 14.76 -13.74 0.86
CA VAL A 24 13.33 -13.50 0.58
C VAL A 24 12.88 -14.52 -0.46
N THR A 25 12.91 -15.79 -0.06
CA THR A 25 12.09 -16.83 -0.68
C THR A 25 10.80 -16.90 0.13
N THR A 26 9.86 -15.98 -0.09
CA THR A 26 8.53 -16.10 0.51
C THR A 26 7.45 -15.48 -0.38
N ALA A 27 7.13 -16.19 -1.46
CA ALA A 27 5.96 -15.89 -2.29
C ALA A 27 4.63 -16.41 -1.71
N ASP A 28 4.62 -16.98 -0.50
CA ASP A 28 3.45 -17.70 0.06
C ASP A 28 3.10 -17.41 1.55
N ALA A 29 3.79 -16.50 2.24
CA ALA A 29 3.43 -16.22 3.64
C ALA A 29 2.26 -15.23 3.72
N VAL A 30 1.06 -15.78 3.88
CA VAL A 30 -0.13 -14.98 4.17
C VAL A 30 -0.01 -14.43 5.60
N ARG A 31 0.20 -13.12 5.78
CA ARG A 31 0.29 -12.45 7.10
C ARG A 31 -0.93 -12.75 7.98
N GLU A 32 -0.76 -13.16 9.23
CA GLU A 32 -1.86 -13.35 10.18
C GLU A 32 -2.35 -12.03 10.79
N LEU A 33 -3.59 -12.05 11.27
CA LEU A 33 -4.24 -10.88 11.83
C LEU A 33 -3.96 -10.57 13.29
N SER A 34 -3.95 -9.30 13.65
CA SER A 34 -4.27 -8.92 15.03
C SER A 34 -5.75 -9.13 15.34
N LYS A 35 -6.05 -9.31 16.62
CA LYS A 35 -7.42 -9.49 17.11
C LYS A 35 -8.31 -8.28 16.88
N ALA A 36 -7.75 -7.07 16.91
CA ALA A 36 -8.51 -5.83 16.77
C ALA A 36 -9.11 -5.71 15.37
N GLU A 37 -8.27 -5.96 14.39
CA GLU A 37 -8.61 -6.03 12.99
C GLU A 37 -9.62 -7.16 12.66
N GLN A 38 -9.51 -8.36 13.28
CA GLN A 38 -10.53 -9.43 13.13
C GLN A 38 -11.90 -8.99 13.62
N ALA A 39 -11.95 -8.23 14.71
CA ALA A 39 -13.20 -7.70 15.26
C ALA A 39 -13.86 -6.72 14.27
N LEU A 40 -13.10 -5.81 13.68
CA LEU A 40 -13.61 -4.86 12.67
C LEU A 40 -14.20 -5.59 11.46
N VAL A 41 -13.53 -6.63 10.97
CA VAL A 41 -14.04 -7.48 9.88
C VAL A 41 -15.37 -8.12 10.28
N SER A 42 -15.43 -8.75 11.46
CA SER A 42 -16.64 -9.41 11.94
C SER A 42 -17.82 -8.44 12.05
N ASP A 43 -17.59 -7.23 12.55
CA ASP A 43 -18.60 -6.19 12.68
C ASP A 43 -19.08 -5.69 11.30
N LEU A 44 -18.17 -5.61 10.33
CA LEU A 44 -18.51 -5.24 8.95
C LEU A 44 -19.34 -6.33 8.25
N VAL A 45 -19.02 -7.63 8.45
CA VAL A 45 -19.85 -8.75 7.95
C VAL A 45 -21.25 -8.65 8.55
N ARG A 46 -21.33 -8.49 9.87
CA ARG A 46 -22.59 -8.48 10.61
C ARG A 46 -23.47 -7.31 10.18
N SER A 47 -22.90 -6.10 10.10
CA SER A 47 -23.62 -4.91 9.64
C SER A 47 -24.10 -5.05 8.19
N SER A 48 -23.26 -5.58 7.30
CA SER A 48 -23.65 -5.82 5.89
C SER A 48 -24.82 -6.80 5.78
N ARG A 49 -24.79 -7.91 6.54
CA ARG A 49 -25.92 -8.86 6.60
C ARG A 49 -27.18 -8.21 7.14
N ALA A 50 -27.08 -7.39 8.18
CA ALA A 50 -28.22 -6.67 8.76
C ALA A 50 -28.84 -5.67 7.77
N GLN A 51 -28.03 -5.11 6.88
CA GLN A 51 -28.46 -4.20 5.80
C GLN A 51 -28.93 -4.95 4.53
N GLY A 52 -28.87 -6.28 4.51
CA GLY A 52 -29.23 -7.08 3.34
C GLY A 52 -28.21 -7.02 2.20
N VAL A 53 -27.00 -6.49 2.45
CA VAL A 53 -25.92 -6.42 1.47
C VAL A 53 -25.27 -7.80 1.33
N ALA A 54 -25.21 -8.30 0.10
CA ALA A 54 -24.55 -9.56 -0.19
C ALA A 54 -23.03 -9.44 0.06
N LEU A 55 -22.39 -10.53 0.52
CA LEU A 55 -20.95 -10.54 0.71
C LEU A 55 -20.20 -10.36 -0.61
N THR A 56 -20.73 -10.97 -1.68
CA THR A 56 -20.19 -10.97 -3.04
C THR A 56 -21.24 -10.47 -4.03
N GLY A 57 -20.81 -10.16 -5.26
CA GLY A 57 -21.70 -9.70 -6.33
C GLY A 57 -21.45 -8.24 -6.73
N PRO A 58 -22.21 -7.72 -7.71
CA PRO A 58 -21.93 -6.42 -8.34
C PRO A 58 -22.06 -5.22 -7.40
N ASP A 59 -22.83 -5.36 -6.32
CA ASP A 59 -23.02 -4.36 -5.26
C ASP A 59 -22.69 -4.97 -3.88
N GLY A 60 -21.90 -6.05 -3.87
CA GLY A 60 -21.55 -6.77 -2.65
C GLY A 60 -20.43 -6.10 -1.87
N LEU A 61 -20.33 -6.46 -0.59
CA LEU A 61 -19.35 -5.93 0.36
C LEU A 61 -17.91 -6.02 -0.17
N LEU A 62 -17.52 -7.17 -0.73
CA LEU A 62 -16.15 -7.38 -1.22
C LEU A 62 -15.75 -6.34 -2.28
N LYS A 63 -16.67 -6.01 -3.19
CA LYS A 63 -16.41 -5.01 -4.23
C LYS A 63 -16.26 -3.61 -3.67
N ALA A 64 -17.10 -3.24 -2.69
CA ALA A 64 -17.01 -1.97 -2.00
C ALA A 64 -15.67 -1.84 -1.25
N LEU A 65 -15.23 -2.92 -0.59
CA LEU A 65 -13.94 -2.98 0.07
C LEU A 65 -12.78 -2.85 -0.91
N THR A 66 -12.78 -3.62 -2.00
CA THR A 66 -11.76 -3.51 -3.04
C THR A 66 -11.67 -2.08 -3.59
N LYS A 67 -12.82 -1.44 -3.81
CA LYS A 67 -12.86 -0.02 -4.20
C LYS A 67 -12.18 0.86 -3.15
N SER A 68 -12.58 0.77 -1.89
CA SER A 68 -12.06 1.62 -0.81
C SER A 68 -10.56 1.45 -0.60
N VAL A 69 -10.06 0.21 -0.67
CA VAL A 69 -8.62 -0.09 -0.55
C VAL A 69 -7.83 0.56 -1.69
N LEU A 70 -8.29 0.39 -2.93
CA LEU A 70 -7.63 0.99 -4.09
C LEU A 70 -7.63 2.51 -4.03
N GLU A 71 -8.76 3.12 -3.68
CA GLU A 71 -8.86 4.59 -3.58
C GLU A 71 -7.98 5.14 -2.47
N ALA A 72 -7.90 4.45 -1.32
CA ALA A 72 -7.06 4.90 -0.22
C ALA A 72 -5.57 4.78 -0.53
N ALA A 73 -5.15 3.69 -1.16
CA ALA A 73 -3.75 3.52 -1.54
C ALA A 73 -3.33 4.51 -2.64
N LEU A 74 -4.22 4.83 -3.59
CA LEU A 74 -4.00 5.92 -4.55
C LEU A 74 -3.93 7.29 -3.89
N ASP A 75 -4.72 7.52 -2.83
CA ASP A 75 -4.65 8.76 -2.06
C ASP A 75 -3.32 8.89 -1.31
N GLU A 76 -2.77 7.80 -0.81
CA GLU A 76 -1.43 7.76 -0.19
C GLU A 76 -0.33 8.05 -1.22
N GLU A 77 -0.35 7.38 -2.38
CA GLU A 77 0.58 7.67 -3.49
C GLU A 77 0.54 9.16 -3.88
N MET A 78 -0.65 9.78 -3.85
CA MET A 78 -0.79 11.22 -4.12
C MET A 78 -0.21 12.08 -3.00
N THR A 79 -0.34 11.68 -1.75
CA THR A 79 0.32 12.35 -0.62
C THR A 79 1.83 12.28 -0.77
N GLU A 80 2.39 11.11 -1.08
CA GLU A 80 3.82 10.93 -1.33
C GLU A 80 4.30 11.76 -2.53
N HIS A 81 3.58 11.73 -3.65
CA HIS A 81 3.90 12.50 -4.86
C HIS A 81 3.94 14.01 -4.62
N LEU A 82 3.02 14.53 -3.80
CA LEU A 82 2.94 15.95 -3.49
C LEU A 82 3.82 16.35 -2.29
N GLY A 83 4.21 15.40 -1.45
CA GLY A 83 4.96 15.62 -0.21
C GLY A 83 4.12 16.20 0.93
N TYR A 84 2.79 16.15 0.85
CA TYR A 84 1.89 16.67 1.88
C TYR A 84 0.48 16.05 1.81
N ASP A 85 -0.20 16.02 2.95
CA ASP A 85 -1.52 15.43 3.08
C ASP A 85 -2.65 16.25 2.47
N LYS A 86 -3.76 15.59 2.19
CA LYS A 86 -4.97 16.26 1.71
C LYS A 86 -5.41 17.34 2.72
N HIS A 87 -5.53 18.58 2.23
CA HIS A 87 -5.87 19.77 3.00
C HIS A 87 -4.79 20.30 3.95
N ASP A 88 -3.58 19.74 3.93
CA ASP A 88 -2.47 20.26 4.72
C ASP A 88 -2.09 21.69 4.26
N VAL A 89 -1.80 22.55 5.24
CA VAL A 89 -1.28 23.91 5.01
C VAL A 89 0.09 23.88 4.34
N ALA A 90 0.87 22.81 4.51
CA ALA A 90 2.15 22.58 3.84
C ALA A 90 2.02 22.61 2.31
N GLY A 91 0.84 22.28 1.77
CA GLY A 91 0.55 22.31 0.33
C GLY A 91 0.25 23.69 -0.26
N ARG A 92 0.23 24.76 0.55
CA ARG A 92 -0.06 26.11 0.04
C ARG A 92 1.17 26.69 -0.64
N ASN A 93 0.98 27.24 -1.85
CA ASN A 93 2.03 27.90 -2.64
C ASN A 93 3.21 26.98 -3.05
N THR A 94 3.02 25.66 -3.10
CA THR A 94 4.05 24.69 -3.51
C THR A 94 4.17 24.51 -5.03
N GLY A 95 3.28 25.16 -5.82
CA GLY A 95 3.29 25.11 -7.29
C GLY A 95 2.60 23.89 -7.90
N ASN A 96 2.28 22.84 -7.12
CA ASN A 96 1.39 21.75 -7.53
C ASN A 96 0.33 21.51 -6.45
N SER A 97 -0.82 20.98 -6.84
CA SER A 97 -1.90 20.67 -5.89
C SER A 97 -2.83 19.58 -6.38
N ARG A 98 -3.51 18.89 -5.46
CA ARG A 98 -4.61 17.98 -5.79
C ARG A 98 -5.69 18.75 -6.57
N ASN A 99 -6.17 18.17 -7.66
CA ASN A 99 -7.13 18.77 -8.59
C ASN A 99 -8.29 17.80 -8.91
N GLY A 100 -8.93 17.33 -7.84
CA GLY A 100 -10.06 16.39 -7.92
C GLY A 100 -9.66 14.98 -8.31
N THR A 101 -10.65 14.21 -8.74
CA THR A 101 -10.51 12.80 -9.12
C THR A 101 -11.03 12.54 -10.53
N ARG A 102 -10.73 11.36 -11.06
CA ARG A 102 -11.35 10.83 -12.27
C ARG A 102 -11.82 9.40 -12.02
N THR A 103 -13.07 9.12 -12.40
CA THR A 103 -13.58 7.75 -12.43
C THR A 103 -12.82 6.88 -13.44
N LYS A 104 -12.35 5.72 -12.98
CA LYS A 104 -11.73 4.66 -13.77
C LYS A 104 -12.37 3.33 -13.40
N ARG A 105 -12.70 2.49 -14.38
CA ARG A 105 -13.14 1.12 -14.11
C ARG A 105 -11.97 0.17 -14.25
N VAL A 106 -11.66 -0.54 -13.17
CA VAL A 106 -10.62 -1.56 -13.12
C VAL A 106 -11.27 -2.94 -13.04
N LEU A 107 -10.73 -3.88 -13.80
CA LEU A 107 -11.09 -5.28 -13.75
C LEU A 107 -10.24 -5.98 -12.71
N THR A 108 -10.91 -6.64 -11.80
CA THR A 108 -10.37 -7.42 -10.70
C THR A 108 -10.87 -8.86 -10.88
N ASP A 109 -10.13 -9.85 -10.39
CA ASP A 109 -10.42 -11.25 -10.62
C ASP A 109 -11.60 -11.75 -9.76
N ALA A 110 -11.76 -11.24 -8.54
CA ALA A 110 -12.83 -11.65 -7.62
C ALA A 110 -14.11 -10.82 -7.76
N CYS A 111 -14.00 -9.53 -8.07
CA CYS A 111 -15.15 -8.60 -8.06
C CYS A 111 -15.59 -8.15 -9.46
N GLY A 112 -14.86 -8.53 -10.51
CA GLY A 112 -15.08 -8.04 -11.86
C GLY A 112 -14.76 -6.54 -11.97
N GLN A 113 -15.62 -5.77 -12.64
CA GLN A 113 -15.40 -4.34 -12.86
C GLN A 113 -15.71 -3.51 -11.62
N VAL A 114 -14.68 -2.88 -11.05
CA VAL A 114 -14.76 -1.96 -9.91
C VAL A 114 -14.56 -0.52 -10.39
N PRO A 115 -15.54 0.38 -10.21
CA PRO A 115 -15.34 1.80 -10.44
C PRO A 115 -14.58 2.43 -9.26
N ILE A 116 -13.45 3.07 -9.54
CA ILE A 116 -12.61 3.77 -8.57
C ILE A 116 -12.42 5.23 -8.98
N GLU A 117 -12.19 6.10 -8.00
CA GLU A 117 -11.81 7.49 -8.18
C GLU A 117 -10.30 7.65 -8.08
N VAL A 118 -9.65 7.97 -9.20
CA VAL A 118 -8.19 8.17 -9.23
C VAL A 118 -7.87 9.64 -8.98
N PRO A 119 -7.08 9.99 -7.97
CA PRO A 119 -6.71 11.37 -7.68
C PRO A 119 -5.84 11.95 -8.81
N ARG A 120 -5.88 13.27 -8.95
CA ARG A 120 -5.12 14.01 -9.95
C ARG A 120 -4.42 15.19 -9.32
N ASP A 121 -3.27 15.53 -9.85
CA ASP A 121 -2.57 16.77 -9.53
C ASP A 121 -2.85 17.85 -10.60
N ARG A 122 -2.55 19.11 -10.27
CA ARG A 122 -2.76 20.27 -11.13
C ARG A 122 -1.85 20.24 -12.35
N ASN A 123 -0.62 19.78 -12.15
CA ASN A 123 0.43 19.77 -13.18
C ASN A 123 0.40 18.52 -14.05
N ALA A 124 -0.51 17.57 -13.76
CA ALA A 124 -0.66 16.30 -14.45
C ALA A 124 0.63 15.44 -14.44
N THR A 125 1.45 15.58 -13.40
CA THR A 125 2.69 14.83 -13.22
C THR A 125 2.51 13.55 -12.40
N PHE A 126 1.36 13.37 -11.72
CA PHE A 126 1.10 12.17 -10.93
C PHE A 126 1.09 10.92 -11.80
N ASP A 127 1.87 9.91 -11.43
CA ASP A 127 1.96 8.61 -12.12
C ASP A 127 1.72 7.46 -11.15
N PRO A 128 0.46 7.04 -10.94
CA PRO A 128 0.12 6.05 -9.93
C PRO A 128 0.69 4.68 -10.29
N VAL A 129 1.20 3.95 -9.30
CA VAL A 129 1.82 2.63 -9.50
C VAL A 129 0.75 1.54 -9.38
N ILE A 130 -0.04 1.57 -8.31
CA ILE A 130 -1.08 0.56 -8.01
C ILE A 130 -2.09 0.45 -9.15
N VAL A 131 -2.50 1.59 -9.71
CA VAL A 131 -3.40 1.61 -10.87
C VAL A 131 -2.82 2.43 -12.03
N GLY A 132 -1.69 1.96 -12.53
CA GLY A 132 -0.94 2.50 -13.67
C GLY A 132 -1.77 3.18 -14.77
N LYS A 133 -1.25 4.27 -15.32
CA LYS A 133 -1.90 5.00 -16.42
C LYS A 133 -2.28 4.05 -17.56
N SER A 134 -3.52 4.19 -18.03
CA SER A 134 -4.12 3.35 -19.09
C SER A 134 -4.24 1.84 -18.78
N LYS A 135 -3.80 1.35 -17.62
CA LYS A 135 -4.02 -0.04 -17.19
C LYS A 135 -5.44 -0.21 -16.67
N ARG A 136 -6.16 -1.23 -17.14
CA ARG A 136 -7.55 -1.51 -16.75
C ARG A 136 -7.73 -2.80 -15.97
N ARG A 137 -6.67 -3.54 -15.72
CA ARG A 137 -6.70 -4.79 -14.96
C ARG A 137 -5.70 -4.63 -13.83
N VAL A 138 -6.14 -4.93 -12.62
CA VAL A 138 -5.28 -4.98 -11.45
C VAL A 138 -5.40 -6.39 -10.89
N THR A 139 -4.33 -7.16 -11.03
CA THR A 139 -4.26 -8.53 -10.52
C THR A 139 -3.86 -8.48 -9.06
N ASP A 140 -4.14 -9.55 -8.33
CA ASP A 140 -3.69 -9.77 -6.95
C ASP A 140 -4.26 -8.81 -5.88
N VAL A 141 -4.87 -7.66 -6.26
CA VAL A 141 -5.59 -6.77 -5.33
C VAL A 141 -6.66 -7.54 -4.58
N ASP A 142 -7.40 -8.40 -5.25
CA ASP A 142 -8.45 -9.15 -4.57
C ASP A 142 -7.87 -10.21 -3.64
N ARG A 143 -6.69 -10.75 -3.93
CA ARG A 143 -5.99 -11.66 -3.01
C ARG A 143 -5.51 -10.90 -1.80
N VAL A 144 -5.00 -9.68 -2.01
CA VAL A 144 -4.69 -8.73 -0.94
C VAL A 144 -5.97 -8.42 -0.20
N VAL A 145 -7.01 -7.80 -0.75
CA VAL A 145 -8.31 -7.51 -0.10
C VAL A 145 -8.96 -8.72 0.59
N LEU A 146 -8.97 -9.92 -0.02
CA LEU A 146 -9.43 -11.15 0.65
C LEU A 146 -8.50 -11.54 1.81
N SER A 147 -7.18 -11.44 1.65
CA SER A 147 -6.21 -11.64 2.74
C SER A 147 -6.25 -10.52 3.76
N LEU A 148 -6.63 -9.29 3.41
CA LEU A 148 -6.84 -8.12 4.27
C LEU A 148 -8.22 -8.16 4.93
N TYR A 149 -9.07 -9.11 4.57
CA TYR A 149 -10.40 -9.29 5.15
C TYR A 149 -10.47 -10.58 5.97
N ALA A 150 -9.89 -11.68 5.47
CA ALA A 150 -9.53 -12.79 6.34
C ALA A 150 -8.49 -12.32 7.38
N LYS A 151 -7.62 -11.37 6.98
CA LYS A 151 -6.50 -10.84 7.77
C LYS A 151 -6.35 -9.27 7.95
N GLY A 152 -7.44 -8.47 7.93
CA GLY A 152 -7.78 -7.18 8.61
C GLY A 152 -6.87 -5.93 8.79
N LEU A 153 -5.83 -5.64 8.01
CA LEU A 153 -4.98 -4.41 8.14
C LEU A 153 -5.66 -3.03 8.18
N THR A 154 -4.95 -2.05 8.76
CA THR A 154 -5.29 -0.62 8.66
C THR A 154 -4.94 -0.04 7.30
N THR A 155 -5.63 1.03 6.89
CA THR A 155 -5.52 1.64 5.54
C THR A 155 -4.10 2.05 5.14
N GLY A 156 -3.28 2.54 6.07
CA GLY A 156 -1.89 2.93 5.79
C GLY A 156 -0.97 1.73 5.58
N GLU A 157 -1.15 0.65 6.35
CA GLU A 157 -0.39 -0.59 6.21
C GLU A 157 -0.77 -1.34 4.93
N ILE A 158 -2.02 -1.18 4.48
CA ILE A 158 -2.46 -1.67 3.17
C ILE A 158 -1.69 -0.95 2.06
N SER A 159 -1.58 0.38 2.13
CA SER A 159 -0.84 1.16 1.12
C SER A 159 0.65 0.77 1.07
N ALA A 160 1.31 0.67 2.23
CA ALA A 160 2.70 0.23 2.32
C ALA A 160 2.92 -1.18 1.75
N HIS A 161 2.00 -2.12 2.03
CA HIS A 161 2.11 -3.47 1.49
C HIS A 161 1.87 -3.54 -0.04
N PHE A 162 1.02 -2.65 -0.57
CA PHE A 162 0.86 -2.47 -2.01
C PHE A 162 2.13 -1.90 -2.66
N ALA A 163 2.80 -0.96 -2.00
CA ALA A 163 4.11 -0.48 -2.44
C ALA A 163 5.17 -1.59 -2.43
N ASP A 164 5.15 -2.50 -1.45
CA ASP A 164 6.10 -3.63 -1.41
C ASP A 164 5.83 -4.71 -2.47
N VAL A 165 4.55 -5.03 -2.73
CA VAL A 165 4.17 -6.12 -3.65
C VAL A 165 4.14 -5.68 -5.12
N TYR A 166 3.77 -4.42 -5.39
CA TYR A 166 3.63 -3.87 -6.74
C TYR A 166 4.63 -2.75 -7.06
N GLY A 167 5.39 -2.25 -6.07
CA GLY A 167 6.58 -1.44 -6.27
C GLY A 167 7.71 -2.30 -6.82
N VAL A 168 7.57 -2.60 -8.10
CA VAL A 168 8.53 -3.11 -9.07
C VAL A 168 9.95 -3.29 -8.50
N ASN A 169 10.35 -4.56 -8.37
CA ASN A 169 11.70 -4.99 -8.71
C ASN A 169 12.06 -4.35 -10.06
N GLY A 170 12.73 -3.20 -10.01
CA GLY A 170 13.12 -2.41 -11.16
C GLY A 170 14.06 -3.21 -12.06
N GLY A 171 13.56 -3.56 -13.24
CA GLY A 171 14.34 -3.90 -14.43
C GLY A 171 13.93 -2.97 -15.56
#